data_AF-A0A973LIS4-F1
#
_entry.id   AF-A0A973LIS4-F1
#
_cell.length_a   1.000
_cell.length_b   1.000
_cell.length_c   1.000
_cell.angle_alpha   90.00
_cell.angle_beta   90.00
_cell.angle_gamma   90.00
#
_symmetry.space_group_name_H-M   'P 1'
#
loop_
_entity.id
_entity.type
_entity.pdbx_description
1 polymer ?
#
loop_
_entity_poly.entity_id
_entity_poly.type
_entity_poly.pdbx_seq_one_letter_code
_entity_poly.pdbx_strand_id
1 'polypeptide(L)'
;MSDTLDWRQHAACGGDLDSWFPEEVRPTSAKRRAIEAAKASCRQCPVQRKCRTEVLERETGTPAEMRFGVFAALTPEERAAMDPVVRARKPVAA
;
A
#
# COMPACT_ATOMS: atom_id res chain seq x y z
N MET A 1 18.69 -23.61 9.97
CA MET A 1 18.34 -23.75 8.54
C MET A 1 18.35 -22.35 7.96
N SER A 2 19.40 -22.03 7.21
CA SER A 2 19.62 -20.70 6.62
C SER A 2 18.66 -20.45 5.46
N ASP A 3 18.27 -19.20 5.29
CA ASP A 3 17.71 -18.60 4.08
C ASP A 3 16.32 -19.03 3.62
N THR A 4 15.28 -18.62 4.37
CA THR A 4 14.13 -18.02 3.66
C THR A 4 14.57 -16.64 3.18
N LEU A 5 15.20 -16.56 2.00
CA LEU A 5 15.52 -15.29 1.33
C LEU A 5 14.36 -14.30 1.53
N ASP A 6 14.63 -13.15 2.16
CA ASP A 6 13.61 -12.14 2.42
C ASP A 6 12.95 -11.79 1.09
N TRP A 7 11.64 -12.05 0.99
CA TRP A 7 10.89 -11.85 -0.24
C TRP A 7 11.00 -10.41 -0.74
N ARG A 8 11.27 -9.43 0.14
CA ARG A 8 11.48 -8.03 -0.23
C ARG A 8 12.67 -7.81 -1.13
N GLN A 9 13.68 -8.69 -1.10
CA GLN A 9 14.82 -8.64 -2.02
C GLN A 9 14.42 -8.84 -3.48
N HIS A 10 13.23 -9.42 -3.73
CA HIS A 10 12.68 -9.63 -5.07
C HIS A 10 11.60 -8.60 -5.42
N ALA A 11 11.42 -7.55 -4.61
CA ALA A 11 10.43 -6.52 -4.85
C ALA A 11 10.89 -5.56 -5.96
N ALA A 12 10.05 -5.41 -6.99
CA ALA A 12 10.30 -4.48 -8.09
C ALA A 12 10.29 -3.00 -7.65
N CYS A 13 9.73 -2.70 -6.48
CA CYS A 13 9.67 -1.36 -5.89
C CYS A 13 10.90 -0.98 -5.07
N GLY A 14 11.92 -1.85 -4.96
CA GLY A 14 13.16 -1.52 -4.28
C GLY A 14 13.94 -0.43 -5.04
N GLY A 15 14.36 0.62 -4.33
CA GLY A 15 15.13 1.73 -4.92
C GLY A 15 14.45 3.08 -4.68
N ASP A 16 13.84 3.64 -5.72
CA ASP A 16 13.20 4.97 -5.69
C ASP A 16 11.93 4.97 -4.84
N LEU A 17 12.01 5.55 -3.64
CA LEU A 17 10.90 5.64 -2.70
C LEU A 17 9.87 6.68 -3.14
N ASP A 18 10.26 7.77 -3.80
CA ASP A 18 9.36 8.89 -4.10
C ASP A 18 8.20 8.47 -5.01
N SER A 19 8.48 7.52 -5.91
CA SER A 19 7.47 6.89 -6.78
C SER A 19 6.35 6.16 -6.01
N TRP A 20 6.59 5.76 -4.76
CA TRP A 20 5.65 5.00 -3.94
C TRP A 20 4.94 5.84 -2.88
N PHE A 21 5.36 7.08 -2.66
CA PHE A 21 4.77 8.02 -1.69
C PHE A 21 4.26 9.32 -2.38
N PRO A 22 3.22 9.23 -3.24
CA PRO A 22 2.72 10.36 -4.02
C PRO A 22 1.90 11.38 -3.19
N GLU A 23 1.83 11.23 -1.86
CA GLU A 23 1.05 12.09 -0.96
C GLU A 23 1.44 13.57 -1.05
N GLU A 24 2.70 13.87 -1.36
CA GLU A 24 3.23 15.24 -1.46
C GLU A 24 2.95 15.93 -2.81
N VAL A 25 2.44 15.19 -3.82
CA VAL A 25 2.22 15.73 -5.16
C VAL A 25 1.00 16.67 -5.18
N ARG A 26 1.22 17.97 -5.44
CA ARG A 26 0.19 19.03 -5.52
C ARG A 26 0.20 19.67 -6.91
N PRO A 27 -0.36 18.99 -7.93
CA PRO A 27 -1.83 18.98 -8.09
C PRO A 27 -2.49 17.59 -8.05
N THR A 28 -3.79 17.52 -7.70
CA THR A 28 -4.58 16.28 -7.57
C THR A 28 -4.54 15.39 -8.82
N SER A 29 -4.51 15.99 -10.01
CA SER A 29 -4.40 15.25 -11.28
C SER A 29 -3.03 14.58 -11.44
N ALA A 30 -1.94 15.25 -11.05
CA ALA A 30 -0.60 14.67 -11.04
C ALA A 30 -0.48 13.59 -9.97
N LYS A 31 -1.04 13.82 -8.77
CA LYS A 31 -1.13 12.80 -7.71
C LYS A 31 -1.84 11.54 -8.19
N ARG A 32 -3.00 11.68 -8.86
CA ARG A 32 -3.72 10.53 -9.43
C ARG A 32 -2.87 9.79 -10.47
N ARG A 33 -2.19 10.50 -11.37
CA ARG A 33 -1.30 9.88 -12.36
C ARG A 33 -0.14 9.13 -11.71
N ALA A 34 0.47 9.71 -10.67
CA ALA A 34 1.54 9.07 -9.90
C ALA A 34 1.05 7.79 -9.20
N ILE A 35 -0.13 7.84 -8.56
CA ILE A 35 -0.76 6.65 -7.96
C ILE A 35 -1.01 5.55 -9.00
N GLU A 36 -1.58 5.89 -10.16
CA GLU A 36 -1.85 4.91 -11.21
C GLU A 36 -0.55 4.31 -11.79
N ALA A 37 0.49 5.12 -11.97
CA ALA A 37 1.80 4.65 -12.39
C ALA A 37 2.41 3.68 -11.37
N ALA A 38 2.38 4.03 -10.08
CA ALA A 38 2.83 3.16 -9.01
C ALA A 38 2.04 1.84 -8.98
N LYS A 39 0.71 1.91 -9.07
CA LYS A 39 -0.15 0.72 -9.13
C LYS A 39 0.17 -0.18 -10.33
N ALA A 40 0.38 0.41 -11.51
CA ALA A 40 0.72 -0.35 -12.72
C ALA A 40 2.05 -1.11 -12.58
N SER A 41 3.07 -0.46 -12.00
CA SER A 41 4.36 -1.11 -11.70
C SER A 41 4.19 -2.19 -10.62
N CYS A 42 3.43 -1.91 -9.55
CA CYS A 42 3.23 -2.87 -8.46
C CYS A 42 2.48 -4.13 -8.89
N ARG A 43 1.54 -4.03 -9.85
CA ARG A 43 0.83 -5.19 -10.42
C ARG A 43 1.73 -6.18 -11.14
N GLN A 44 2.90 -5.74 -11.60
CA GLN A 44 3.89 -6.57 -12.27
C GLN A 44 4.92 -7.15 -11.29
N CYS A 45 4.87 -6.76 -10.01
CA CYS A 45 5.84 -7.18 -9.01
C CYS A 45 5.66 -8.67 -8.65
N PRO A 46 6.71 -9.49 -8.72
CA PRO A 46 6.61 -10.95 -8.48
C PRO A 46 6.19 -11.30 -7.05
N VAL A 47 6.39 -10.37 -6.11
CA VAL A 47 6.08 -10.55 -4.69
C VAL A 47 4.82 -9.81 -4.24
N GLN A 48 4.00 -9.30 -5.17
CA GLN A 48 2.79 -8.52 -4.87
C GLN A 48 1.87 -9.24 -3.86
N ARG A 49 1.64 -10.55 -4.03
CA ARG A 49 0.79 -11.33 -3.12
C ARG A 49 1.33 -11.37 -1.69
N LYS A 50 2.63 -11.65 -1.51
CA LYS A 50 3.28 -11.67 -0.20
C LYS A 50 3.26 -10.28 0.45
N CYS A 51 3.56 -9.24 -0.34
CA CYS A 51 3.45 -7.85 0.09
C CYS A 51 2.04 -7.51 0.58
N ARG A 52 1.00 -7.94 -0.15
CA ARG A 52 -0.41 -7.69 0.22
C ARG A 52 -0.77 -8.30 1.56
N THR A 53 -0.45 -9.58 1.75
CA THR A 53 -0.75 -10.28 3.02
C THR A 53 -0.06 -9.57 4.18
N GLU A 54 1.24 -9.33 4.05
CA GLU A 54 2.02 -8.78 5.17
C GLU A 54 1.66 -7.34 5.50
N VAL A 55 1.41 -6.48 4.50
CA VAL A 55 1.03 -5.08 4.76
C VAL A 55 -0.34 -4.99 5.42
N LEU A 56 -1.31 -5.81 5.00
CA LEU A 56 -2.64 -5.83 5.60
C LEU A 56 -2.61 -6.37 7.03
N GLU A 57 -1.80 -7.38 7.30
CA GLU A 57 -1.59 -7.89 8.66
C GLU A 57 -0.97 -6.81 9.56
N ARG A 58 0.09 -6.15 9.11
CA ARG A 58 0.80 -5.10 9.87
C ARG A 58 -0.05 -3.87 10.17
N GLU A 59 -0.92 -3.49 9.23
CA GLU A 59 -1.77 -2.29 9.37
C GLU A 59 -3.12 -2.59 10.04
N THR A 60 -3.35 -3.80 10.56
CA THR A 60 -4.63 -4.19 11.16
C THR A 60 -5.06 -3.21 12.26
N GLY A 61 -6.25 -2.62 12.11
CA GLY A 61 -6.82 -1.65 13.04
C GLY A 61 -6.29 -0.22 12.91
N THR A 62 -5.32 0.03 12.04
CA THR A 62 -4.74 1.37 11.78
C THR A 62 -5.65 2.16 10.82
N PRO A 63 -6.09 3.39 11.13
CA PRO A 63 -6.93 4.18 10.22
C PRO A 63 -6.19 4.64 8.96
N ALA A 64 -6.93 5.06 7.92
CA ALA A 64 -6.37 5.44 6.63
C ALA A 64 -5.36 6.60 6.74
N GLU A 65 -5.66 7.63 7.52
CA GLU A 65 -4.77 8.78 7.77
C GLU A 65 -3.43 8.45 8.46
N MET A 66 -3.27 7.25 9.03
CA MET A 66 -2.00 6.78 9.61
C MET A 66 -1.27 5.76 8.72
N ARG A 67 -1.78 5.53 7.51
CA ARG A 67 -1.16 4.68 6.49
C ARG A 67 -0.59 5.57 5.39
N PHE A 68 0.48 5.12 4.76
CA PHE A 68 1.20 5.91 3.76
C PHE A 68 1.51 5.08 2.53
N GLY A 69 1.65 5.76 1.39
CA GLY A 69 2.17 5.22 0.15
C GLY A 69 1.33 4.12 -0.49
N VAL A 70 1.77 3.69 -1.67
CA VAL A 70 1.17 2.60 -2.44
C VAL A 70 1.89 1.29 -2.11
N PHE A 71 1.18 0.36 -1.47
CA PHE A 71 1.67 -0.98 -1.17
C PHE A 71 0.78 -2.02 -1.82
N ALA A 72 1.37 -3.05 -2.43
CA ALA A 72 0.64 -4.13 -3.10
C ALA A 72 -0.44 -3.63 -4.10
N ALA A 73 -0.16 -2.53 -4.79
CA ALA A 73 -1.06 -1.84 -5.72
C ALA A 73 -2.31 -1.24 -5.06
N LEU A 74 -2.25 -0.90 -3.77
CA LEU A 74 -3.33 -0.33 -2.97
C LEU A 74 -2.90 0.99 -2.31
N THR A 75 -3.77 1.99 -2.32
CA THR A 75 -3.60 3.23 -1.54
C THR A 75 -3.90 3.02 -0.06
N PRO A 76 -3.52 3.95 0.83
CA PRO A 76 -3.91 3.92 2.25
C PRO A 76 -5.42 3.69 2.47
N GLU A 77 -6.27 4.38 1.72
CA GLU A 77 -7.73 4.30 1.83
C GLU A 77 -8.25 2.93 1.39
N GLU A 78 -7.70 2.37 0.31
CA GLU A 78 -8.08 1.04 -0.18
C GLU A 78 -7.68 -0.05 0.82
N ARG A 79 -6.49 0.06 1.44
CA ARG A 79 -6.06 -0.89 2.47
C ARG A 79 -6.94 -0.79 3.72
N ALA A 80 -7.26 0.43 4.17
CA ALA A 80 -8.16 0.63 5.31
C ALA A 80 -9.58 0.12 5.04
N ALA A 81 -10.07 0.25 3.80
CA ALA A 81 -11.37 -0.29 3.39
C ALA A 81 -11.42 -1.83 3.36
N MET A 82 -10.27 -2.51 3.28
CA MET A 82 -10.18 -3.96 3.38
C MET A 82 -10.09 -4.48 4.82
N ASP A 83 -9.79 -3.60 5.78
CA ASP A 83 -9.53 -3.97 7.17
C ASP A 83 -10.84 -4.10 7.97
N PRO A 84 -11.16 -5.30 8.49
CA PRO A 84 -12.40 -5.52 9.23
C PRO A 84 -12.47 -4.73 10.54
N VAL A 85 -11.35 -4.49 11.21
CA VAL A 85 -11.29 -3.75 12.49
C VAL A 85 -11.58 -2.27 12.25
N VAL A 86 -10.99 -1.68 11.21
CA VAL A 86 -11.25 -0.28 10.83
C VAL A 86 -12.71 -0.12 10.40
N ARG A 87 -13.23 -1.06 9.60
CA ARG A 87 -14.63 -1.03 9.17
C ARG A 87 -15.62 -1.09 10.33
N ALA A 88 -15.36 -1.92 11.34
CA ALA A 88 -16.22 -2.02 12.52
C ALA A 88 -16.19 -0.75 13.39
N ARG A 89 -15.11 0.03 13.36
CA ARG A 89 -14.95 1.27 14.13
C ARG A 89 -15.56 2.51 13.48
N LYS A 90 -15.83 2.50 12.17
CA LYS A 90 -16.45 3.65 11.49
C LYS A 90 -17.82 3.91 12.15
N PRO A 91 -18.03 5.07 12.79
CA PRO A 91 -19.33 5.37 13.35
C PRO A 91 -20.36 5.36 12.22
N VAL A 92 -21.51 4.70 12.47
CA VAL A 92 -22.68 4.87 11.62
C VAL A 92 -23.04 6.36 11.71
N ALA A 93 -23.00 7.06 10.57
CA ALA A 93 -23.44 8.44 10.51
C ALA A 93 -24.89 8.51 11.00
N ALA A 94 -25.14 9.32 12.03
CA ALA A 94 -26.46 9.61 12.58
C ALA A 94 -27.22 10.60 11.69
#